data_AF-A0A9E2VSB2-F1
#
_entry.id   AF-A0A9E2VSB2-F1
#
_cell.length_a   1.000
_cell.length_b   1.000
_cell.length_c   1.000
_cell.angle_alpha   90.00
_cell.angle_beta   90.00
_cell.angle_gamma   90.00
#
_symmetry.space_group_name_H-M   'P 1'
#
loop_
_entity.id
_entity.type
_entity.pdbx_description
1 polymer ?
#
loop_
_entity_poly.entity_id
_entity_poly.type
_entity_poly.pdbx_seq_one_letter_code
_entity_poly.pdbx_strand_id
1 'polypeptide(L)'
;LPSFKEKAGVMAKARAISKELYYTKLKAQGISNDLDRNARNEESQVKELKERQQKLAEKEKVKVERIEKGLQISLNVLNGSLQTINREESDSLQRSESQRLTITNDLNRKRQDILKAQTSELDNALAVLKQTYLRTQLTRFAIREAWLAGIGPALRERLARAGITTAAEIEYWRVRRVDGIGNVKAQALVGWRRDMERKAMLQGGPTQLDQATQQDIKNRYNAKIQAIAAQETTVNQKARDEQQQIRTHSNSLRQQIYTKRSEEQSQGAQHIESIRTEYSPGIEALSNQIQETISSAGKEKTLLNQALLPSRKSVMEKNFSLARVQFELSHYKNISFANYLKGLVS
;
A
#
# COMPACT_ATOMS: atom_id res chain seq x y z
N LEU A 1 100.21 -4.32 -60.24
CA LEU A 1 99.41 -3.21 -59.67
C LEU A 1 97.98 -3.38 -60.12
N PRO A 2 96.98 -3.33 -59.21
CA PRO A 2 95.59 -3.36 -59.61
C PRO A 2 95.34 -2.21 -60.59
N SER A 3 94.71 -2.50 -61.73
CA SER A 3 94.58 -1.51 -62.80
C SER A 3 93.48 -0.49 -62.46
N PHE A 4 93.64 0.76 -62.93
CA PHE A 4 92.60 1.79 -62.81
C PHE A 4 91.25 1.31 -63.41
N LYS A 5 91.30 0.43 -64.41
CA LYS A 5 90.16 -0.25 -65.03
C LYS A 5 89.42 -1.19 -64.07
N GLU A 6 90.13 -1.92 -63.22
CA GLU A 6 89.52 -2.78 -62.18
C GLU A 6 88.80 -1.94 -61.12
N LYS A 7 89.43 -0.86 -60.65
CA LYS A 7 88.80 0.09 -59.72
C LYS A 7 87.52 0.70 -60.31
N ALA A 8 87.55 1.11 -61.59
CA ALA A 8 86.39 1.63 -62.29
C ALA A 8 85.26 0.58 -62.40
N GLY A 9 85.60 -0.69 -62.64
CA GLY A 9 84.64 -1.80 -62.65
C GLY A 9 83.97 -2.03 -61.30
N VAL A 10 84.72 -2.03 -60.20
CA VAL A 10 84.17 -2.16 -58.83
C VAL A 10 83.30 -0.95 -58.46
N MET A 11 83.70 0.27 -58.86
CA MET A 11 82.87 1.47 -58.70
C MET A 11 81.56 1.40 -59.51
N ALA A 12 81.60 0.90 -60.74
CA ALA A 12 80.39 0.69 -61.54
C ALA A 12 79.45 -0.34 -60.89
N LYS A 13 79.99 -1.43 -60.35
CA LYS A 13 79.25 -2.45 -59.59
C LYS A 13 78.62 -1.87 -58.32
N ALA A 14 79.34 -1.03 -57.57
CA ALA A 14 78.80 -0.34 -56.39
C ALA A 14 77.63 0.58 -56.74
N ARG A 15 77.75 1.33 -57.85
CA ARG A 15 76.68 2.21 -58.36
C ARG A 15 75.45 1.41 -58.80
N ALA A 16 75.64 0.30 -59.50
CA ALA A 16 74.55 -0.58 -59.90
C ALA A 16 73.80 -1.16 -58.69
N ILE A 17 74.52 -1.72 -57.71
CA ILE A 17 73.92 -2.25 -56.47
C ILE A 17 73.24 -1.14 -55.67
N SER A 18 73.83 0.06 -55.60
CA SER A 18 73.22 1.21 -54.90
C SER A 18 71.91 1.63 -55.55
N LYS A 19 71.84 1.66 -56.89
CA LYS A 19 70.62 1.97 -57.65
C LYS A 19 69.54 0.91 -57.41
N GLU A 20 69.89 -0.38 -57.45
CA GLU A 20 68.96 -1.46 -57.14
C GLU A 20 68.48 -1.43 -55.69
N LEU A 21 69.38 -1.16 -54.73
CA LEU A 21 69.06 -0.98 -53.32
C LEU A 21 68.08 0.18 -53.10
N TYR A 22 68.25 1.28 -53.82
CA TYR A 22 67.33 2.41 -53.77
C TYR A 22 65.91 2.00 -54.20
N TYR A 23 65.77 1.31 -55.33
CA TYR A 23 64.45 0.86 -55.80
C TYR A 23 63.82 -0.19 -54.88
N THR A 24 64.59 -1.12 -54.31
CA THR A 24 64.05 -2.12 -53.36
C THR A 24 63.61 -1.50 -52.05
N LYS A 25 64.37 -0.51 -51.53
CA LYS A 25 63.95 0.29 -50.37
C LYS A 25 62.67 1.06 -50.65
N LEU A 26 62.57 1.71 -51.81
CA LEU A 26 61.36 2.45 -52.20
C LEU A 26 60.14 1.53 -52.29
N LYS A 27 60.30 0.32 -52.88
CA LYS A 27 59.24 -0.68 -52.94
C LYS A 27 58.82 -1.16 -51.55
N ALA A 28 59.77 -1.47 -50.66
CA ALA A 28 59.47 -1.88 -49.29
C ALA A 28 58.78 -0.77 -48.49
N GLN A 29 59.20 0.48 -48.68
CA GLN A 29 58.57 1.65 -48.07
C GLN A 29 57.14 1.86 -48.58
N GLY A 30 56.89 1.67 -49.89
CA GLY A 30 55.54 1.72 -50.46
C GLY A 30 54.59 0.72 -49.79
N ILE A 31 55.00 -0.55 -49.69
CA ILE A 31 54.21 -1.60 -49.02
C ILE A 31 53.99 -1.28 -47.53
N SER A 32 55.00 -0.71 -46.86
CA SER A 32 54.87 -0.27 -45.45
C SER A 32 53.86 0.87 -45.30
N ASN A 33 53.88 1.85 -46.20
CA ASN A 33 52.93 2.96 -46.19
C ASN A 33 51.50 2.48 -46.48
N ASP A 34 51.35 1.50 -47.38
CA ASP A 34 50.05 0.88 -47.67
C ASP A 34 49.51 0.11 -46.44
N LEU A 35 50.37 -0.60 -45.70
CA LEU A 35 50.02 -1.22 -44.41
C LEU A 35 49.50 -0.19 -43.40
N ASP A 36 50.21 0.92 -43.22
CA ASP A 36 49.82 1.97 -42.27
C ASP A 36 48.54 2.68 -42.69
N ARG A 37 48.38 2.94 -44.00
CA ARG A 37 47.15 3.53 -44.55
C ARG A 37 45.96 2.61 -44.33
N ASN A 38 46.11 1.32 -44.61
CA ASN A 38 45.05 0.34 -44.41
C ASN A 38 44.68 0.20 -42.94
N ALA A 39 45.65 0.16 -42.02
CA ALA A 39 45.39 0.13 -40.59
C ALA A 39 44.60 1.36 -40.11
N ARG A 40 44.94 2.57 -40.57
CA ARG A 40 44.21 3.80 -40.23
C ARG A 40 42.78 3.81 -40.80
N ASN A 41 42.62 3.31 -42.03
CA ASN A 41 41.31 3.23 -42.67
C ASN A 41 40.40 2.22 -41.95
N GLU A 42 40.91 1.04 -41.61
CA GLU A 42 40.22 0.03 -40.81
C GLU A 42 39.79 0.61 -39.46
N GLU A 43 40.72 1.23 -38.73
CA GLU A 43 40.44 1.82 -37.42
C GLU A 43 39.34 2.87 -37.50
N SER A 44 39.39 3.75 -38.51
CA SER A 44 38.36 4.76 -38.73
C SER A 44 36.99 4.15 -39.03
N GLN A 45 36.94 3.12 -39.90
CA GLN A 45 35.70 2.46 -40.29
C GLN A 45 35.08 1.69 -39.13
N VAL A 46 35.88 0.93 -38.39
CA VAL A 46 35.44 0.19 -37.19
C VAL A 46 34.94 1.17 -36.12
N LYS A 47 35.63 2.29 -35.92
CA LYS A 47 35.19 3.34 -35.00
C LYS A 47 33.82 3.89 -35.39
N GLU A 48 33.63 4.24 -36.66
CA GLU A 48 32.36 4.78 -37.14
C GLU A 48 31.22 3.75 -36.97
N LEU A 49 31.45 2.49 -37.30
CA LEU A 49 30.45 1.42 -37.13
C LEU A 49 30.09 1.21 -35.65
N LYS A 50 31.08 1.24 -34.75
CA LYS A 50 30.86 1.16 -33.30
C LYS A 50 30.05 2.34 -32.79
N GLU A 51 30.34 3.56 -33.23
CA GLU A 51 29.56 4.74 -32.86
C GLU A 51 28.11 4.65 -33.36
N ARG A 52 27.89 4.14 -34.58
CA ARG A 52 26.54 3.88 -35.10
C ARG A 52 25.81 2.82 -34.27
N GLN A 53 26.49 1.73 -33.90
CA GLN A 53 25.93 0.66 -33.06
C GLN A 53 25.51 1.20 -31.68
N GLN A 54 26.40 1.98 -31.04
CA GLN A 54 26.11 2.61 -29.75
C GLN A 54 24.92 3.58 -29.83
N LYS A 55 24.85 4.41 -30.87
CA LYS A 55 23.71 5.32 -31.09
C LYS A 55 22.40 4.56 -31.26
N LEU A 56 22.44 3.39 -31.90
CA LEU A 56 21.25 2.56 -32.09
C LEU A 56 20.79 1.94 -30.76
N ALA A 57 21.73 1.37 -29.99
CA ALA A 57 21.46 0.81 -28.66
C ALA A 57 20.95 1.88 -27.67
N GLU A 58 21.49 3.10 -27.72
CA GLU A 58 21.01 4.19 -26.86
C GLU A 58 19.59 4.61 -27.22
N LYS A 59 19.23 4.63 -28.51
CA LYS A 59 17.86 4.91 -28.94
C LYS A 59 16.87 3.85 -28.45
N GLU A 60 17.25 2.58 -28.54
CA GLU A 60 16.47 1.46 -27.98
C GLU A 60 16.26 1.66 -26.47
N LYS A 61 17.34 1.86 -25.73
CA LYS A 61 17.31 2.09 -24.28
C LYS A 61 16.41 3.25 -23.89
N VAL A 62 16.54 4.41 -24.53
CA VAL A 62 15.69 5.59 -24.23
C VAL A 62 14.21 5.31 -24.51
N LYS A 63 13.88 4.56 -25.57
CA LYS A 63 12.50 4.15 -25.86
C LYS A 63 11.97 3.19 -24.78
N VAL A 64 12.74 2.19 -24.38
CA VAL A 64 12.39 1.24 -23.31
C VAL A 64 12.16 1.98 -21.99
N GLU A 65 13.08 2.84 -21.57
CA GLU A 65 12.96 3.62 -20.34
C GLU A 65 11.70 4.51 -20.33
N ARG A 66 11.29 5.04 -21.49
CA ARG A 66 10.06 5.82 -21.60
C ARG A 66 8.82 4.97 -21.30
N ILE A 67 8.76 3.75 -21.83
CA ILE A 67 7.65 2.82 -21.56
C ILE A 67 7.66 2.41 -20.09
N GLU A 68 8.81 2.06 -19.53
CA GLU A 68 8.95 1.68 -18.12
C GLU A 68 8.53 2.82 -17.17
N LYS A 69 8.94 4.06 -17.44
CA LYS A 69 8.51 5.24 -16.66
C LYS A 69 6.99 5.44 -16.74
N GLY A 70 6.40 5.30 -17.93
CA GLY A 70 4.95 5.38 -18.11
C GLY A 70 4.20 4.31 -17.33
N LEU A 71 4.67 3.06 -17.41
CA LEU A 71 4.12 1.93 -16.65
C LEU A 71 4.23 2.17 -15.14
N GLN A 72 5.37 2.65 -14.65
CA GLN A 72 5.56 2.94 -13.23
C GLN A 72 4.57 3.99 -12.72
N ILE A 73 4.32 5.05 -13.50
CA ILE A 73 3.33 6.09 -13.17
C ILE A 73 1.93 5.46 -13.10
N SER A 74 1.53 4.68 -14.11
CA SER A 74 0.24 3.98 -14.15
C SER A 74 0.05 3.07 -12.93
N LEU A 75 1.06 2.25 -12.59
CA LEU A 75 1.05 1.38 -11.42
C LEU A 75 0.92 2.14 -10.11
N ASN A 76 1.59 3.28 -9.97
CA ASN A 76 1.48 4.13 -8.78
C ASN A 76 0.07 4.69 -8.61
N VAL A 77 -0.59 5.10 -9.70
CA VAL A 77 -1.98 5.56 -9.69
C VAL A 77 -2.92 4.43 -9.23
N LEU A 78 -2.77 3.22 -9.80
CA LEU A 78 -3.57 2.06 -9.42
C LEU A 78 -3.38 1.68 -7.94
N ASN A 79 -2.16 1.75 -7.43
CA ASN A 79 -1.88 1.53 -6.00
C ASN A 79 -2.55 2.60 -5.12
N GLY A 80 -2.56 3.87 -5.56
CA GLY A 80 -3.29 4.94 -4.88
C GLY A 80 -4.81 4.66 -4.82
N SER A 81 -5.38 4.14 -5.90
CA SER A 81 -6.78 3.70 -5.92
C SER A 81 -7.05 2.57 -4.92
N LEU A 82 -6.17 1.56 -4.82
CA LEU A 82 -6.31 0.49 -3.82
C LEU A 82 -6.30 1.02 -2.39
N GLN A 83 -5.42 1.97 -2.08
CA GLN A 83 -5.38 2.61 -0.76
C GLN A 83 -6.66 3.38 -0.46
N THR A 84 -7.21 4.06 -1.47
CA THR A 84 -8.47 4.80 -1.34
C THR A 84 -9.63 3.85 -1.05
N ILE A 85 -9.76 2.76 -1.82
CA ILE A 85 -10.78 1.73 -1.59
C ILE A 85 -10.69 1.16 -0.17
N ASN A 86 -9.48 0.85 0.32
CA ASN A 86 -9.29 0.30 1.66
C ASN A 86 -9.67 1.31 2.77
N ARG A 87 -9.38 2.60 2.58
CA ARG A 87 -9.79 3.66 3.51
C ARG A 87 -11.30 3.83 3.53
N GLU A 88 -11.93 3.93 2.36
CA GLU A 88 -13.38 4.07 2.23
C GLU A 88 -14.14 2.87 2.80
N GLU A 89 -13.63 1.65 2.61
CA GLU A 89 -14.18 0.45 3.24
C GLU A 89 -14.10 0.55 4.77
N SER A 90 -12.93 0.89 5.32
CA SER A 90 -12.73 1.03 6.76
C SER A 90 -13.66 2.09 7.37
N ASP A 91 -13.73 3.27 6.74
CA ASP A 91 -14.58 4.37 7.19
C ASP A 91 -16.06 3.99 7.15
N SER A 92 -16.50 3.30 6.10
CA SER A 92 -17.88 2.85 5.95
C SER A 92 -18.26 1.78 6.97
N LEU A 93 -17.37 0.82 7.22
CA LEU A 93 -17.56 -0.21 8.25
C LEU A 93 -17.63 0.42 9.65
N GLN A 94 -16.77 1.39 9.95
CA GLN A 94 -16.78 2.10 11.23
C GLN A 94 -18.06 2.91 11.43
N ARG A 95 -18.56 3.58 10.38
CA ARG A 95 -19.83 4.31 10.43
C ARG A 95 -21.01 3.38 10.69
N SER A 96 -21.10 2.26 9.97
CA SER A 96 -22.16 1.25 10.19
C SER A 96 -22.13 0.71 11.62
N GLU A 97 -20.94 0.41 12.15
CA GLU A 97 -20.78 -0.07 13.53
C GLU A 97 -21.17 0.99 14.58
N SER A 98 -20.75 2.24 14.38
CA SER A 98 -21.08 3.35 15.28
C SER A 98 -22.59 3.63 15.33
N GLN A 99 -23.27 3.55 14.18
CA GLN A 99 -24.72 3.66 14.09
C GLN A 99 -25.42 2.51 14.82
N ARG A 100 -24.96 1.27 14.61
CA ARG A 100 -25.48 0.09 15.32
C ARG A 100 -25.38 0.27 16.83
N LEU A 101 -24.20 0.65 17.35
CA LEU A 101 -23.99 0.86 18.79
C LEU A 101 -24.89 1.94 19.36
N THR A 102 -25.09 3.05 18.64
CA THR A 102 -25.99 4.13 19.06
C THR A 102 -27.41 3.63 19.24
N ILE A 103 -27.93 2.89 18.25
CA ILE A 103 -29.29 2.34 18.29
C ILE A 103 -29.41 1.26 19.37
N THR A 104 -28.45 0.35 19.49
CA THR A 104 -28.44 -0.68 20.54
C THR A 104 -28.44 -0.05 21.94
N ASN A 105 -27.69 1.03 22.16
CA ASN A 105 -27.69 1.73 23.44
C ASN A 105 -29.03 2.39 23.76
N ASP A 106 -29.70 2.97 22.75
CA ASP A 106 -31.05 3.50 22.90
C ASP A 106 -32.09 2.40 23.24
N LEU A 107 -32.04 1.27 22.54
CA LEU A 107 -32.90 0.11 22.81
C LEU A 107 -32.67 -0.47 24.22
N ASN A 108 -31.41 -0.53 24.67
CA ASN A 108 -31.07 -0.95 26.02
C ASN A 108 -31.65 0.00 27.08
N ARG A 109 -31.58 1.33 26.87
CA ARG A 109 -32.21 2.31 27.78
C ARG A 109 -33.72 2.11 27.84
N LYS A 110 -34.38 2.00 26.69
CA LYS A 110 -35.83 1.74 26.61
C LYS A 110 -36.23 0.46 27.35
N ARG A 111 -35.44 -0.60 27.23
CA ARG A 111 -35.66 -1.85 27.97
C ARG A 111 -35.59 -1.62 29.48
N GLN A 112 -34.59 -0.89 29.97
CA GLN A 112 -34.47 -0.58 31.39
C GLN A 112 -35.65 0.27 31.89
N ASP A 113 -36.11 1.22 31.09
CA ASP A 113 -37.26 2.06 31.45
C ASP A 113 -38.56 1.26 31.49
N ILE A 114 -38.76 0.31 30.56
CA ILE A 114 -39.89 -0.63 30.57
C ILE A 114 -39.86 -1.50 31.83
N LEU A 115 -38.70 -2.02 32.24
CA LEU A 115 -38.57 -2.82 33.46
C LEU A 115 -38.86 -2.00 34.72
N LYS A 116 -38.35 -0.76 34.81
CA LYS A 116 -38.66 0.15 35.93
C LYS A 116 -40.16 0.48 35.99
N ALA A 117 -40.78 0.72 34.85
CA ALA A 117 -42.22 0.99 34.77
C ALA A 117 -43.04 -0.24 35.21
N GLN A 118 -42.62 -1.45 34.84
CA GLN A 118 -43.24 -2.69 35.32
C GLN A 118 -43.20 -2.81 36.85
N THR A 119 -42.03 -2.62 37.46
CA THR A 119 -41.89 -2.66 38.92
C THR A 119 -42.76 -1.60 39.59
N SER A 120 -42.74 -0.38 39.06
CA SER A 120 -43.56 0.73 39.59
C SER A 120 -45.05 0.44 39.52
N GLU A 121 -45.52 -0.19 38.42
CA GLU A 121 -46.93 -0.55 38.28
C GLU A 121 -47.35 -1.68 39.24
N LEU A 122 -46.47 -2.66 39.47
CA LEU A 122 -46.70 -3.71 40.48
C LEU A 122 -46.77 -3.13 41.90
N ASP A 123 -45.85 -2.23 42.25
CA ASP A 123 -45.82 -1.58 43.56
C ASP A 123 -47.06 -0.70 43.78
N ASN A 124 -47.46 0.07 42.76
CA ASN A 124 -48.66 0.89 42.79
C ASN A 124 -49.93 0.04 42.93
N ALA A 125 -50.06 -1.04 42.17
CA ALA A 125 -51.19 -1.95 42.27
C ALA A 125 -51.30 -2.56 43.67
N LEU A 126 -50.17 -2.97 44.27
CA LEU A 126 -50.15 -3.50 45.64
C LEU A 126 -50.53 -2.42 46.66
N ALA A 127 -50.07 -1.19 46.48
CA ALA A 127 -50.43 -0.07 47.34
C ALA A 127 -51.93 0.23 47.30
N VAL A 128 -52.53 0.26 46.10
CA VAL A 128 -53.98 0.44 45.92
C VAL A 128 -54.77 -0.70 46.58
N LEU A 129 -54.32 -1.94 46.42
CA LEU A 129 -54.94 -3.11 47.07
C LEU A 129 -54.90 -2.99 48.60
N LYS A 130 -53.74 -2.66 49.17
CA LYS A 130 -53.57 -2.43 50.62
C LYS A 130 -54.45 -1.30 51.14
N GLN A 131 -54.53 -0.18 50.42
CA GLN A 131 -55.36 0.96 50.80
C GLN A 131 -56.85 0.61 50.80
N THR A 132 -57.30 -0.13 49.78
CA THR A 132 -58.69 -0.58 49.67
C THR A 132 -59.05 -1.55 50.79
N TYR A 133 -58.17 -2.51 51.09
CA TYR A 133 -58.33 -3.43 52.22
C TYR A 133 -58.41 -2.66 53.56
N LEU A 134 -57.46 -1.75 53.83
CA LEU A 134 -57.46 -0.94 55.05
C LEU A 134 -58.76 -0.18 55.20
N ARG A 135 -59.20 0.54 54.16
CA ARG A 135 -60.44 1.31 54.20
C ARG A 135 -61.63 0.42 54.57
N THR A 136 -61.70 -0.78 54.00
CA THR A 136 -62.78 -1.75 54.25
C THR A 136 -62.73 -2.35 55.66
N GLN A 137 -61.54 -2.57 56.22
CA GLN A 137 -61.41 -3.02 57.61
C GLN A 137 -61.71 -1.89 58.60
N LEU A 138 -61.29 -0.66 58.28
CA LEU A 138 -61.50 0.50 59.14
C LEU A 138 -62.97 0.89 59.32
N THR A 139 -63.85 0.55 58.37
CA THR A 139 -65.30 0.75 58.55
C THR A 139 -65.92 -0.18 59.58
N ARG A 140 -65.22 -1.25 59.99
CA ARG A 140 -65.70 -2.21 61.02
C ARG A 140 -65.38 -1.76 62.44
N PHE A 141 -64.43 -0.83 62.62
CA PHE A 141 -64.08 -0.32 63.94
C PHE A 141 -64.92 0.91 64.25
N ALA A 142 -66.04 0.72 64.97
CA ALA A 142 -66.93 1.78 65.36
C ALA A 142 -66.36 2.62 66.53
N ILE A 143 -66.44 3.95 66.43
CA ILE A 143 -66.02 4.86 67.50
C ILE A 143 -66.87 4.69 68.76
N ARG A 144 -68.13 4.29 68.59
CA ARG A 144 -69.07 4.05 69.70
C ARG A 144 -68.52 3.02 70.69
N GLU A 145 -67.87 1.98 70.17
CA GLU A 145 -67.33 0.83 70.91
C GLU A 145 -65.88 1.05 71.38
N ALA A 146 -65.22 2.10 70.89
CA ALA A 146 -63.84 2.38 71.20
C ALA A 146 -63.66 2.98 72.61
N TRP A 147 -62.72 2.43 73.37
CA TRP A 147 -62.24 3.07 74.59
C TRP A 147 -61.18 4.13 74.25
N LEU A 148 -61.56 5.40 74.34
CA LEU A 148 -60.75 6.55 73.95
C LEU A 148 -60.66 7.52 75.11
N ALA A 149 -59.44 7.69 75.65
CA ALA A 149 -59.20 8.60 76.76
C ALA A 149 -59.62 10.04 76.38
N GLY A 150 -60.44 10.66 77.23
CA GLY A 150 -60.96 12.01 77.00
C GLY A 150 -62.08 12.12 75.96
N ILE A 151 -62.63 10.99 75.48
CA ILE A 151 -63.75 10.93 74.52
C ILE A 151 -64.92 10.15 75.12
N GLY A 152 -65.74 10.87 75.87
CA GLY A 152 -66.96 10.36 76.50
C GLY A 152 -68.19 10.35 75.56
N PRO A 153 -69.34 9.85 76.03
CA PRO A 153 -70.55 9.64 75.23
C PRO A 153 -71.01 10.87 74.44
N ALA A 154 -71.06 12.05 75.08
CA ALA A 154 -71.49 13.30 74.43
C ALA A 154 -70.57 13.76 73.29
N LEU A 155 -69.28 13.40 73.33
CA LEU A 155 -68.34 13.72 72.25
C LEU A 155 -68.45 12.69 71.10
N ARG A 156 -68.76 11.43 71.41
CA ARG A 156 -69.05 10.39 70.39
C ARG A 156 -70.31 10.73 69.60
N GLU A 157 -71.36 11.22 70.25
CA GLU A 157 -72.57 11.69 69.56
C GLU A 157 -72.29 12.86 68.62
N ARG A 158 -71.45 13.82 69.04
CA ARG A 158 -71.03 14.93 68.16
C ARG A 158 -70.21 14.45 66.96
N LEU A 159 -69.29 13.51 67.16
CA LEU A 159 -68.55 12.87 66.07
C LEU A 159 -69.50 12.15 65.10
N ALA A 160 -70.48 11.40 65.60
CA ALA A 160 -71.48 10.71 64.80
C ALA A 160 -72.34 11.69 63.97
N ARG A 161 -72.79 12.80 64.56
CA ARG A 161 -73.51 13.88 63.84
C ARG A 161 -72.66 14.54 62.75
N ALA A 162 -71.33 14.56 62.91
CA ALA A 162 -70.39 15.02 61.88
C ALA A 162 -70.07 13.94 60.82
N GLY A 163 -70.76 12.80 60.85
CA GLY A 163 -70.54 11.67 59.95
C GLY A 163 -69.24 10.91 60.21
N ILE A 164 -68.72 10.99 61.44
CA ILE A 164 -67.50 10.30 61.90
C ILE A 164 -67.95 9.25 62.93
N THR A 165 -68.31 8.10 62.42
CA THR A 165 -68.84 6.94 63.14
C THR A 165 -67.84 5.79 63.21
N THR A 166 -66.93 5.68 62.25
CA THR A 166 -65.95 4.60 62.15
C THR A 166 -64.51 5.12 62.09
N ALA A 167 -63.54 4.23 62.29
CA ALA A 167 -62.12 4.56 62.13
C ALA A 167 -61.77 5.00 60.70
N ALA A 168 -62.53 4.57 59.68
CA ALA A 168 -62.30 4.94 58.29
C ALA A 168 -62.54 6.42 58.01
N GLU A 169 -63.41 7.07 58.80
CA GLU A 169 -63.80 8.47 58.64
C GLU A 169 -62.89 9.44 59.42
N ILE A 170 -61.99 8.93 60.26
CA ILE A 170 -61.11 9.76 61.09
C ILE A 170 -60.00 10.35 60.24
N GLU A 171 -60.05 11.66 60.01
CA GLU A 171 -58.95 12.45 59.49
C GLU A 171 -58.67 13.60 60.45
N TYR A 172 -57.39 13.94 60.66
CA TYR A 172 -56.99 14.93 61.67
C TYR A 172 -57.79 16.24 61.58
N TRP A 173 -57.86 16.82 60.38
CA TRP A 173 -58.60 18.07 60.14
C TRP A 173 -60.11 17.90 60.23
N ARG A 174 -60.62 16.71 59.89
CA ARG A 174 -62.06 16.41 59.95
C ARG A 174 -62.54 16.28 61.39
N VAL A 175 -61.80 15.57 62.24
CA VAL A 175 -62.15 15.44 63.68
C VAL A 175 -61.93 16.74 64.44
N ARG A 176 -60.91 17.53 64.09
CA ARG A 176 -60.62 18.82 64.74
C ARG A 176 -61.72 19.87 64.50
N ARG A 177 -62.50 19.75 63.43
CA ARG A 177 -63.64 20.62 63.13
C ARG A 177 -64.86 20.34 64.01
N VAL A 178 -64.88 19.22 64.73
CA VAL A 178 -65.99 18.88 65.64
C VAL A 178 -65.80 19.63 66.94
N ASP A 179 -66.84 20.36 67.35
CA ASP A 179 -66.84 21.14 68.57
C ASP A 179 -66.48 20.29 69.81
N GLY A 180 -65.61 20.83 70.67
CA GLY A 180 -65.06 20.13 71.84
C GLY A 180 -63.86 19.21 71.58
N ILE A 181 -63.35 19.15 70.34
CA ILE A 181 -62.13 18.40 69.95
C ILE A 181 -60.94 19.35 69.74
N GLY A 182 -60.09 19.46 70.76
CA GLY A 182 -58.78 20.12 70.65
C GLY A 182 -57.70 19.21 70.07
N ASN A 183 -56.48 19.75 69.94
CA ASN A 183 -55.33 19.04 69.35
C ASN A 183 -55.05 17.67 69.99
N VAL A 184 -55.10 17.58 71.32
CA VAL A 184 -54.83 16.34 72.07
C VAL A 184 -55.85 15.25 71.73
N LYS A 185 -57.14 15.59 71.71
CA LYS A 185 -58.21 14.64 71.38
C LYS A 185 -58.19 14.24 69.90
N ALA A 186 -57.88 15.18 69.01
CA ALA A 186 -57.70 14.89 67.58
C ALA A 186 -56.53 13.92 67.34
N GLN A 187 -55.40 14.13 68.03
CA GLN A 187 -54.25 13.23 67.98
C GLN A 187 -54.59 11.84 68.56
N ALA A 188 -55.34 11.77 69.66
CA ALA A 188 -55.80 10.50 70.22
C ALA A 188 -56.68 9.71 69.25
N LEU A 189 -57.60 10.36 68.53
CA LEU A 189 -58.43 9.74 67.49
C LEU A 189 -57.58 9.23 66.31
N VAL A 190 -56.63 10.03 65.84
CA VAL A 190 -55.71 9.62 64.77
C VAL A 190 -54.80 8.48 65.23
N GLY A 191 -54.34 8.52 66.48
CA GLY A 191 -53.56 7.44 67.10
C GLY A 191 -54.36 6.14 67.13
N TRP A 192 -55.61 6.19 67.60
CA TRP A 192 -56.50 5.03 67.57
C TRP A 192 -56.75 4.49 66.16
N ARG A 193 -57.00 5.37 65.17
CA ARG A 193 -57.10 4.95 63.76
C ARG A 193 -55.84 4.20 63.32
N ARG A 194 -54.64 4.72 63.60
CA ARG A 194 -53.37 4.06 63.28
C ARG A 194 -53.21 2.72 63.98
N ASP A 195 -53.70 2.58 65.20
CA ASP A 195 -53.68 1.30 65.93
C ASP A 195 -54.59 0.28 65.26
N MET A 196 -55.76 0.72 64.80
CA MET A 196 -56.69 -0.13 64.03
C MET A 196 -56.13 -0.50 62.65
N GLU A 197 -55.42 0.41 61.97
CA GLU A 197 -54.70 0.11 60.72
C GLU A 197 -53.64 -0.99 60.94
N ARG A 198 -52.83 -0.88 62.00
CA ARG A 198 -51.85 -1.92 62.35
C ARG A 198 -52.51 -3.25 62.69
N LYS A 199 -53.58 -3.22 63.48
CA LYS A 199 -54.36 -4.43 63.81
C LYS A 199 -54.93 -5.09 62.55
N ALA A 200 -55.52 -4.33 61.65
CA ALA A 200 -56.07 -4.83 60.39
C ALA A 200 -54.98 -5.49 59.52
N MET A 201 -53.80 -4.88 59.41
CA MET A 201 -52.69 -5.45 58.65
C MET A 201 -52.16 -6.76 59.26
N LEU A 202 -52.05 -6.84 60.59
CA LEU A 202 -51.62 -8.06 61.29
C LEU A 202 -52.64 -9.21 61.17
N GLN A 203 -53.92 -8.90 60.98
CA GLN A 203 -55.00 -9.88 60.90
C GLN A 203 -55.22 -10.47 59.50
N GLY A 204 -54.39 -10.12 58.52
CA GLY A 204 -54.47 -10.66 57.15
C GLY A 204 -54.49 -9.60 56.07
N GLY A 205 -53.72 -8.52 56.24
CA GLY A 205 -53.54 -7.52 55.18
C GLY A 205 -52.84 -8.12 53.95
N PRO A 206 -53.19 -7.68 52.73
CA PRO A 206 -52.58 -8.21 51.52
C PRO A 206 -51.10 -7.84 51.46
N THR A 207 -50.24 -8.86 51.38
CA THR A 207 -48.77 -8.70 51.24
C THR A 207 -48.30 -8.83 49.81
N GLN A 208 -49.11 -9.42 48.94
CA GLN A 208 -48.84 -9.64 47.52
C GLN A 208 -50.12 -9.43 46.70
N LEU A 209 -49.94 -9.15 45.41
CA LEU A 209 -51.03 -9.14 44.44
C LEU A 209 -51.53 -10.56 44.20
N ASP A 210 -52.79 -10.69 43.76
CA ASP A 210 -53.27 -11.96 43.24
C ASP A 210 -52.53 -12.34 41.95
N GLN A 211 -52.47 -13.64 41.67
CA GLN A 211 -51.70 -14.16 40.53
C GLN A 211 -52.24 -13.64 39.19
N ALA A 212 -53.55 -13.43 39.04
CA ALA A 212 -54.12 -12.98 37.78
C ALA A 212 -53.72 -11.54 37.48
N THR A 213 -53.85 -10.63 38.44
CA THR A 213 -53.43 -9.22 38.31
C THR A 213 -51.92 -9.12 38.07
N GLN A 214 -51.12 -9.87 38.81
CA GLN A 214 -49.67 -9.88 38.62
C GLN A 214 -49.30 -10.37 37.21
N GLN A 215 -49.97 -11.41 36.71
CA GLN A 215 -49.71 -11.96 35.40
C GLN A 215 -50.17 -11.04 34.27
N ASP A 216 -51.32 -10.36 34.41
CA ASP A 216 -51.77 -9.35 33.45
C ASP A 216 -50.71 -8.24 33.26
N ILE A 217 -50.26 -7.65 34.38
CA ILE A 217 -49.23 -6.62 34.36
C ILE A 217 -47.97 -7.19 33.69
N LYS A 218 -47.50 -8.36 34.11
CA LYS A 218 -46.32 -8.99 33.50
C LYS A 218 -46.47 -9.21 32.00
N ASN A 219 -47.62 -9.70 31.53
CA ASN A 219 -47.88 -9.96 30.12
C ASN A 219 -47.83 -8.67 29.28
N ARG A 220 -48.42 -7.57 29.77
CA ARG A 220 -48.39 -6.27 29.09
C ARG A 220 -46.96 -5.74 28.90
N TYR A 221 -46.08 -5.90 29.89
CA TYR A 221 -44.68 -5.48 29.77
C TYR A 221 -43.83 -6.47 28.96
N ASN A 222 -44.07 -7.77 29.10
CA ASN A 222 -43.38 -8.79 28.30
C ASN A 222 -43.57 -8.56 26.80
N ALA A 223 -44.77 -8.21 26.36
CA ALA A 223 -45.02 -7.87 24.95
C ALA A 223 -44.14 -6.69 24.47
N LYS A 224 -43.97 -5.65 25.31
CA LYS A 224 -43.08 -4.52 24.99
C LYS A 224 -41.61 -4.93 24.93
N ILE A 225 -41.17 -5.78 25.85
CA ILE A 225 -39.79 -6.31 25.87
C ILE A 225 -39.52 -7.14 24.59
N GLN A 226 -40.46 -8.00 24.19
CA GLN A 226 -40.34 -8.78 22.96
C GLN A 226 -40.27 -7.89 21.71
N ALA A 227 -41.03 -6.79 21.67
CA ALA A 227 -40.93 -5.82 20.59
C ALA A 227 -39.54 -5.17 20.51
N ILE A 228 -38.93 -4.81 21.65
CA ILE A 228 -37.55 -4.29 21.69
C ILE A 228 -36.54 -5.35 21.23
N ALA A 229 -36.69 -6.62 21.65
CA ALA A 229 -35.82 -7.71 21.21
C ALA A 229 -35.90 -7.96 19.69
N ALA A 230 -37.09 -7.87 19.11
CA ALA A 230 -37.28 -7.94 17.66
C ALA A 230 -36.59 -6.77 16.93
N GLN A 231 -36.66 -5.56 17.50
CA GLN A 231 -35.95 -4.39 16.97
C GLN A 231 -34.42 -4.57 17.01
N GLU A 232 -33.86 -5.09 18.11
CA GLU A 232 -32.43 -5.39 18.19
C GLU A 232 -31.99 -6.40 17.14
N THR A 233 -32.78 -7.45 16.93
CA THR A 233 -32.51 -8.46 15.91
C THR A 233 -32.49 -7.83 14.52
N THR A 234 -33.46 -6.96 14.23
CA THR A 234 -33.55 -6.23 12.95
C THR A 234 -32.36 -5.30 12.74
N VAL A 235 -31.96 -4.52 13.76
CA VAL A 235 -30.81 -3.62 13.71
C VAL A 235 -29.51 -4.38 13.48
N ASN A 236 -29.31 -5.49 14.18
CA ASN A 236 -28.13 -6.33 14.01
C ASN A 236 -28.08 -6.98 12.62
N GLN A 237 -29.22 -7.46 12.12
CA GLN A 237 -29.28 -8.04 10.78
C GLN A 237 -28.98 -7.00 9.71
N LYS A 238 -29.62 -5.82 9.79
CA LYS A 238 -29.36 -4.71 8.87
C LYS A 238 -27.89 -4.30 8.85
N ALA A 239 -27.27 -4.16 10.02
CA ALA A 239 -25.85 -3.82 10.10
C ALA A 239 -24.95 -4.90 9.47
N ARG A 240 -25.27 -6.19 9.66
CA ARG A 240 -24.54 -7.30 9.01
C ARG A 240 -24.68 -7.25 7.49
N ASP A 241 -25.89 -7.02 6.99
CA ASP A 241 -26.16 -6.96 5.56
C ASP A 241 -25.43 -5.75 4.92
N GLU A 242 -25.46 -4.59 5.55
CA GLU A 242 -24.71 -3.40 5.13
C GLU A 242 -23.20 -3.66 5.11
N GLN A 243 -22.63 -4.22 6.18
CA GLN A 243 -21.21 -4.56 6.24
C GLN A 243 -20.81 -5.56 5.16
N GLN A 244 -21.66 -6.53 4.86
CA GLN A 244 -21.41 -7.49 3.77
C GLN A 244 -21.45 -6.83 2.40
N GLN A 245 -22.42 -5.93 2.15
CA GLN A 245 -22.50 -5.16 0.92
C GLN A 245 -21.27 -4.26 0.71
N ILE A 246 -20.82 -3.58 1.76
CA ILE A 246 -19.59 -2.75 1.74
C ILE A 246 -18.38 -3.60 1.32
N ARG A 247 -18.22 -4.78 1.93
CA ARG A 247 -17.10 -5.70 1.62
C ARG A 247 -17.19 -6.23 0.19
N THR A 248 -18.36 -6.68 -0.25
CA THR A 248 -18.56 -7.19 -1.61
C THR A 248 -18.27 -6.11 -2.66
N HIS A 249 -18.76 -4.88 -2.43
CA HIS A 249 -18.51 -3.76 -3.32
C HIS A 249 -17.01 -3.43 -3.41
N SER A 250 -16.35 -3.30 -2.26
CA SER A 250 -14.92 -3.01 -2.17
C SER A 250 -14.06 -4.11 -2.82
N ASN A 251 -14.45 -5.38 -2.64
CA ASN A 251 -13.81 -6.51 -3.31
C ASN A 251 -13.95 -6.46 -4.83
N SER A 252 -15.14 -6.11 -5.34
CA SER A 252 -15.37 -5.94 -6.78
C SER A 252 -14.45 -4.87 -7.38
N LEU A 253 -14.35 -3.70 -6.72
CA LEU A 253 -13.45 -2.63 -7.15
C LEU A 253 -11.98 -3.06 -7.13
N ARG A 254 -11.54 -3.77 -6.08
CA ARG A 254 -10.17 -4.32 -6.00
C ARG A 254 -9.87 -5.26 -7.17
N GLN A 255 -10.81 -6.14 -7.52
CA GLN A 255 -10.63 -7.06 -8.66
C GLN A 255 -10.45 -6.30 -9.98
N GLN A 256 -11.25 -5.25 -10.22
CA GLN A 256 -11.10 -4.41 -11.42
C GLN A 256 -9.70 -3.76 -11.48
N ILE A 257 -9.19 -3.28 -10.35
CA ILE A 257 -7.83 -2.71 -10.30
C ILE A 257 -6.76 -3.77 -10.55
N TYR A 258 -6.92 -4.99 -10.02
CA TYR A 258 -5.97 -6.09 -10.29
C TYR A 258 -5.98 -6.50 -11.76
N THR A 259 -7.15 -6.60 -12.39
CA THR A 259 -7.27 -6.86 -13.83
C THR A 259 -6.55 -5.78 -14.63
N LYS A 260 -6.87 -4.51 -14.38
CA LYS A 260 -6.24 -3.38 -15.08
C LYS A 260 -4.72 -3.35 -14.88
N ARG A 261 -4.24 -3.66 -13.67
CA ARG A 261 -2.81 -3.74 -13.38
C ARG A 261 -2.12 -4.82 -14.23
N SER A 262 -2.74 -6.01 -14.33
CA SER A 262 -2.23 -7.11 -15.14
C SER A 262 -2.18 -6.74 -16.62
N GLU A 263 -3.24 -6.08 -17.13
CA GLU A 263 -3.32 -5.60 -18.51
C GLU A 263 -2.21 -4.58 -18.82
N GLU A 264 -2.03 -3.56 -17.99
CA GLU A 264 -1.01 -2.52 -18.17
C GLU A 264 0.42 -3.12 -18.15
N GLN A 265 0.67 -4.10 -17.28
CA GLN A 265 1.95 -4.81 -17.24
C GLN A 265 2.18 -5.65 -18.50
N SER A 266 1.15 -6.36 -18.97
CA SER A 266 1.22 -7.15 -20.19
C SER A 266 1.47 -6.27 -21.43
N GLN A 267 0.73 -5.18 -21.55
CA GLN A 267 0.90 -4.21 -22.64
C GLN A 267 2.28 -3.54 -22.59
N GLY A 268 2.75 -3.14 -21.41
CA GLY A 268 4.09 -2.60 -21.22
C GLY A 268 5.18 -3.57 -21.66
N ALA A 269 5.07 -4.85 -21.28
CA ALA A 269 6.00 -5.89 -21.69
C ALA A 269 5.97 -6.13 -23.22
N GLN A 270 4.79 -6.17 -23.83
CA GLN A 270 4.63 -6.29 -25.28
C GLN A 270 5.27 -5.11 -26.03
N HIS A 271 5.09 -3.89 -25.55
CA HIS A 271 5.70 -2.71 -26.15
C HIS A 271 7.23 -2.74 -26.04
N ILE A 272 7.78 -3.10 -24.88
CA ILE A 272 9.23 -3.25 -24.71
C ILE A 272 9.77 -4.31 -25.67
N GLU A 273 9.10 -5.44 -25.82
CA GLU A 273 9.52 -6.50 -26.73
C GLU A 273 9.44 -6.07 -28.21
N SER A 274 8.41 -5.30 -28.59
CA SER A 274 8.30 -4.75 -29.93
C SER A 274 9.45 -3.78 -30.25
N ILE A 275 9.87 -2.96 -29.27
CA ILE A 275 11.01 -2.06 -29.40
C ILE A 275 12.28 -2.89 -29.58
N ARG A 276 12.52 -3.90 -28.74
CA ARG A 276 13.70 -4.79 -28.87
C ARG A 276 13.75 -5.46 -30.24
N THR A 277 12.61 -5.94 -30.72
CA THR A 277 12.49 -6.56 -32.05
C THR A 277 12.75 -5.56 -33.19
N GLU A 278 12.35 -4.30 -33.03
CA GLU A 278 12.63 -3.20 -34.00
C GLU A 278 14.14 -2.95 -34.13
N TYR A 279 14.88 -2.97 -33.03
CA TYR A 279 16.30 -2.56 -32.99
C TYR A 279 17.30 -3.70 -33.14
N SER A 280 16.98 -4.90 -32.67
CA SER A 280 17.90 -6.05 -32.65
C SER A 280 18.57 -6.35 -34.01
N PRO A 281 17.82 -6.43 -35.14
CA PRO A 281 18.44 -6.73 -36.43
C PRO A 281 19.46 -5.67 -36.87
N GLY A 282 19.23 -4.40 -36.53
CA GLY A 282 20.15 -3.31 -36.85
C GLY A 282 21.44 -3.36 -36.04
N ILE A 283 21.34 -3.73 -34.76
CA ILE A 283 22.50 -3.92 -33.88
C ILE A 283 23.33 -5.12 -34.35
N GLU A 284 22.68 -6.23 -34.70
CA GLU A 284 23.32 -7.44 -35.21
C GLU A 284 23.99 -7.19 -36.56
N ALA A 285 23.33 -6.50 -37.49
CA ALA A 285 23.91 -6.14 -38.78
C ALA A 285 25.19 -5.31 -38.63
N LEU A 286 25.19 -4.31 -37.73
CA LEU A 286 26.38 -3.50 -37.45
C LEU A 286 27.50 -4.33 -36.78
N SER A 287 27.14 -5.25 -35.89
CA SER A 287 28.09 -6.19 -35.27
C SER A 287 28.78 -7.07 -36.33
N ASN A 288 27.99 -7.61 -37.27
CA ASN A 288 28.50 -8.42 -38.37
C ASN A 288 29.41 -7.60 -39.30
N GLN A 289 29.02 -6.36 -39.64
CA GLN A 289 29.86 -5.46 -40.45
C GLN A 289 31.19 -5.12 -39.79
N ILE A 290 31.21 -4.91 -38.46
CA ILE A 290 32.45 -4.70 -37.70
C ILE A 290 33.34 -5.94 -37.84
N GLN A 291 32.76 -7.14 -37.64
CA GLN A 291 33.51 -8.39 -37.71
C GLN A 291 34.06 -8.70 -39.11
N GLU A 292 33.28 -8.41 -40.15
CA GLU A 292 33.69 -8.52 -41.55
C GLU A 292 34.81 -7.52 -41.90
N THR A 293 34.72 -6.28 -41.40
CA THR A 293 35.74 -5.25 -41.61
C THR A 293 37.07 -5.67 -40.97
N ILE A 294 37.04 -6.14 -39.72
CA ILE A 294 38.24 -6.66 -39.03
C ILE A 294 38.81 -7.88 -39.76
N SER A 295 37.95 -8.80 -40.21
CA SER A 295 38.37 -10.03 -40.89
C SER A 295 39.01 -9.77 -42.26
N SER A 296 38.42 -8.85 -43.05
CA SER A 296 38.93 -8.46 -44.36
C SER A 296 40.26 -7.69 -44.23
N ALA A 297 40.35 -6.75 -43.29
CA ALA A 297 41.58 -6.03 -43.01
C ALA A 297 42.71 -6.96 -42.50
N GLY A 298 42.37 -7.97 -41.67
CA GLY A 298 43.32 -9.00 -41.25
C GLY A 298 43.88 -9.83 -42.41
N LYS A 299 43.04 -10.19 -43.39
CA LYS A 299 43.48 -10.87 -44.62
C LYS A 299 44.40 -9.98 -45.45
N GLU A 300 44.03 -8.73 -45.67
CA GLU A 300 44.83 -7.77 -46.46
C GLU A 300 46.18 -7.48 -45.80
N LYS A 301 46.20 -7.27 -44.48
CA LYS A 301 47.44 -7.13 -43.70
C LYS A 301 48.34 -8.35 -43.83
N THR A 302 47.78 -9.56 -43.88
CA THR A 302 48.54 -10.79 -44.10
C THR A 302 49.18 -10.80 -45.49
N LEU A 303 48.43 -10.44 -46.54
CA LEU A 303 48.95 -10.36 -47.91
C LEU A 303 50.05 -9.31 -48.05
N LEU A 304 49.86 -8.11 -47.50
CA LEU A 304 50.86 -7.05 -47.54
C LEU A 304 52.13 -7.43 -46.77
N ASN A 305 52.00 -8.09 -45.62
CA ASN A 305 53.15 -8.62 -44.88
C ASN A 305 53.89 -9.70 -45.68
N GLN A 306 53.17 -10.62 -46.33
CA GLN A 306 53.76 -11.62 -47.22
C GLN A 306 54.52 -10.96 -48.38
N ALA A 307 54.00 -9.87 -48.97
CA ALA A 307 54.68 -9.10 -50.01
C ALA A 307 55.88 -8.28 -49.51
N LEU A 308 55.87 -7.86 -48.24
CA LEU A 308 56.93 -7.07 -47.62
C LEU A 308 58.18 -7.91 -47.30
N LEU A 309 58.01 -9.17 -46.88
CA LEU A 309 59.09 -10.08 -46.52
C LEU A 309 60.18 -10.24 -47.60
N PRO A 310 59.88 -10.58 -48.87
CA PRO A 310 60.90 -10.71 -49.90
C PRO A 310 61.58 -9.37 -50.21
N SER A 311 60.85 -8.25 -50.12
CA SER A 311 61.43 -6.92 -50.31
C SER A 311 62.43 -6.58 -49.20
N ARG A 312 62.10 -6.90 -47.93
CA ARG A 312 63.02 -6.75 -46.79
C ARG A 312 64.27 -7.63 -46.94
N LYS A 313 64.08 -8.90 -47.33
CA LYS A 313 65.19 -9.83 -47.60
C LYS A 313 66.11 -9.28 -48.69
N SER A 314 65.53 -8.80 -49.80
CA SER A 314 66.28 -8.21 -50.91
C SER A 314 67.06 -6.96 -50.49
N VAL A 315 66.46 -6.07 -49.70
CA VAL A 315 67.16 -4.89 -49.15
C VAL A 315 68.37 -5.32 -48.31
N MET A 316 68.21 -6.35 -47.46
CA MET A 316 69.30 -6.88 -46.63
C MET A 316 70.43 -7.48 -47.50
N GLU A 317 70.09 -8.31 -48.49
CA GLU A 317 71.05 -8.92 -49.43
C GLU A 317 71.81 -7.86 -50.25
N LYS A 318 71.12 -6.82 -50.73
CA LYS A 318 71.72 -5.72 -51.49
C LYS A 318 72.58 -4.82 -50.61
N ASN A 319 72.17 -4.54 -49.36
CA ASN A 319 73.01 -3.85 -48.37
C ASN A 319 74.30 -4.63 -48.10
N PHE A 320 74.19 -5.95 -47.88
CA PHE A 320 75.35 -6.81 -47.67
C PHE A 320 76.29 -6.83 -48.88
N SER A 321 75.71 -6.94 -50.09
CA SER A 321 76.47 -6.90 -51.35
C SER A 321 77.17 -5.55 -51.55
N LEU A 322 76.49 -4.45 -51.22
CA LEU A 322 77.06 -3.11 -51.29
C LEU A 322 78.22 -2.96 -50.30
N ALA A 323 78.04 -3.41 -49.05
CA ALA A 323 79.08 -3.39 -48.02
C ALA A 323 80.31 -4.20 -48.45
N ARG A 324 80.12 -5.37 -49.07
CA ARG A 324 81.21 -6.18 -49.63
C ARG A 324 81.95 -5.44 -50.74
N VAL A 325 81.23 -4.82 -51.68
CA VAL A 325 81.86 -4.06 -52.78
C VAL A 325 82.55 -2.79 -52.26
N GLN A 326 82.01 -2.14 -51.22
CA GLN A 326 82.67 -1.00 -50.55
C GLN A 326 83.96 -1.43 -49.83
N PHE A 327 83.94 -2.60 -49.19
CA PHE A 327 85.14 -3.21 -48.62
C PHE A 327 86.18 -3.53 -49.71
N GLU A 328 85.77 -4.09 -50.85
CA GLU A 328 86.64 -4.26 -52.03
C GLU A 328 87.22 -2.92 -52.48
N LEU A 329 86.41 -1.85 -52.62
CA LEU A 329 86.87 -0.50 -52.99
C LEU A 329 87.89 0.09 -52.02
N SER A 330 87.84 -0.27 -50.73
CA SER A 330 88.80 0.20 -49.74
C SER A 330 90.24 -0.26 -50.05
N HIS A 331 90.42 -1.40 -50.71
CA HIS A 331 91.72 -1.90 -51.18
C HIS A 331 92.30 -1.01 -52.30
N TYR A 332 91.45 -0.24 -52.99
CA TYR A 332 91.82 0.69 -54.05
C TYR A 332 91.86 2.15 -53.58
N LYS A 333 91.76 2.41 -52.27
CA LYS A 333 91.73 3.78 -51.70
C LYS A 333 93.00 4.58 -52.02
N ASN A 334 94.15 3.89 -52.13
CA ASN A 334 95.46 4.49 -52.43
C ASN A 334 95.75 4.62 -53.95
N ILE A 335 94.91 4.04 -54.80
CA ILE A 335 95.04 4.10 -56.27
C ILE A 335 94.26 5.33 -56.75
N SER A 336 94.90 6.49 -56.71
CA SER A 336 94.39 7.70 -57.37
C SER A 336 94.93 7.76 -58.80
N PHE A 337 94.23 8.45 -59.71
CA PHE A 337 94.71 8.68 -61.08
C PHE A 337 96.11 9.34 -61.06
N ALA A 338 96.36 10.22 -60.09
CA ALA A 338 97.66 10.85 -59.85
C ALA A 338 98.77 9.84 -59.44
N ASN A 339 98.45 8.83 -58.62
CA ASN A 339 99.41 7.80 -58.21
C ASN A 339 99.66 6.75 -59.31
N TYR A 340 98.65 6.45 -60.15
CA TYR A 340 98.79 5.57 -61.31
C TYR A 340 99.68 6.19 -62.39
N LEU A 341 99.51 7.49 -62.67
CA LEU A 341 100.40 8.23 -63.58
C LEU A 341 101.83 8.34 -63.05
N LYS A 342 102.03 8.52 -61.74
CA LYS A 342 103.38 8.52 -61.13
C LYS A 342 104.14 7.19 -61.29
N GLY A 343 103.44 6.06 -61.31
CA GLY A 343 104.05 4.73 -61.52
C GLY A 343 104.29 4.34 -62.99
N LEU A 344 103.88 5.18 -63.94
CA LEU A 344 104.13 5.00 -65.39
C LEU A 344 105.29 5.88 -65.90
N VAL A 345 105.80 6.80 -65.06
CA VAL A 345 106.87 7.77 -65.38
C VAL A 345 108.16 7.48 -64.57
N SER A 346 108.19 6.38 -63.82
CA SER A 346 109.39 5.74 -63.26
C SER A 346 109.46 4.33 -63.81
#